data_AF-A0A1Q9V048-F1
#
_entry.id   AF-A0A1Q9V048-F1
#
_cell.length_a   1.000
_cell.length_b   1.000
_cell.length_c   1.000
_cell.angle_alpha   90.00
_cell.angle_beta   90.00
_cell.angle_gamma   90.00
#
_symmetry.space_group_name_H-M   'P 1'
#
loop_
_entity.id
_entity.type
_entity.pdbx_description
1 polymer ?
#
loop_
_entity_poly.entity_id
_entity_poly.type
_entity_poly.pdbx_seq_one_letter_code
_entity_poly.pdbx_strand_id
1 'polypeptide(L)'
;MSRIPPNRPPEDVRPPDVTLRTITLVRWGILVWLVVLAVLLALPSLRTGDREWWVWVPVAGIVLGALGYAYLRRGKGNAAEA
;
A
#
# COMPACT_ATOMS: atom_id res chain seq x y z
N MET A 1 -8.16 31.44 40.89
CA MET A 1 -9.04 31.49 39.69
C MET A 1 -8.21 31.10 38.46
N SER A 2 -8.18 29.81 38.10
CA SER A 2 -7.48 29.35 36.89
C SER A 2 -8.40 29.58 35.68
N ARG A 3 -8.00 30.45 34.74
CA ARG A 3 -8.76 30.69 33.50
C ARG A 3 -8.54 29.49 32.58
N ILE A 4 -9.56 28.65 32.44
CA ILE A 4 -9.60 27.62 31.39
C ILE A 4 -9.53 28.37 30.05
N PRO A 5 -8.53 28.09 29.18
CA PRO A 5 -8.48 28.71 27.86
C PRO A 5 -9.74 28.33 27.06
N PRO A 6 -10.27 29.24 26.21
CA PRO A 6 -11.45 28.95 25.41
C PRO A 6 -11.21 27.69 24.57
N ASN A 7 -12.21 26.80 24.56
CA ASN A 7 -12.22 25.58 23.76
C ASN A 7 -12.03 25.99 22.28
N ARG A 8 -10.86 25.72 21.70
CA ARG A 8 -10.64 26.00 20.28
C ARG A 8 -11.57 25.09 19.48
N PRO A 9 -12.29 25.60 18.46
CA PRO A 9 -13.05 24.72 17.59
C PRO A 9 -12.10 23.64 17.05
N PRO A 10 -12.56 22.38 16.92
CA PRO A 10 -11.72 21.32 16.39
C PRO A 10 -11.16 21.80 15.05
N GLU A 11 -9.83 21.86 14.97
CA GLU A 11 -9.14 22.15 13.72
C GLU A 11 -9.69 21.19 12.68
N ASP A 12 -10.18 21.74 11.55
CA ASP A 12 -10.68 20.95 10.43
C ASP A 12 -9.50 20.15 9.86
N VAL A 13 -9.25 18.98 10.44
CA VAL A 13 -8.21 18.05 10.01
C VAL A 13 -8.66 17.49 8.67
N ARG A 14 -8.36 18.22 7.60
CA ARG A 14 -8.54 17.72 6.25
C ARG A 14 -7.55 16.58 6.05
N PRO A 15 -8.02 15.35 5.83
CA PRO A 15 -7.12 14.25 5.53
C PRO A 15 -6.32 14.64 4.29
N PRO A 16 -4.99 14.48 4.30
CA PRO A 16 -4.18 14.81 3.15
C PRO A 16 -4.69 14.04 1.94
N ASP A 17 -4.98 14.76 0.86
CA ASP A 17 -5.39 14.17 -0.41
C ASP A 17 -4.38 13.09 -0.76
N VAL A 18 -4.81 11.82 -0.72
CA VAL A 18 -3.92 10.71 -1.02
C VAL A 18 -3.61 10.78 -2.50
N THR A 19 -2.50 11.45 -2.80
CA THR A 19 -2.16 11.93 -4.13
C THR A 19 -2.23 10.80 -5.15
N LEU A 20 -2.64 11.11 -6.38
CA LEU A 20 -2.59 10.19 -7.52
C LEU A 20 -1.17 9.57 -7.74
N ARG A 21 -0.14 10.18 -7.17
CA ARG A 21 1.23 9.68 -7.14
C ARG A 21 1.38 8.41 -6.29
N THR A 22 0.70 8.31 -5.14
CA THR A 22 0.76 7.12 -4.27
C THR A 22 0.15 5.89 -4.94
N ILE A 23 -1.01 6.02 -5.59
CA ILE A 23 -1.65 4.88 -6.28
C ILE A 23 -0.81 4.39 -7.48
N THR A 24 -0.13 5.31 -8.15
CA THR A 24 0.77 4.99 -9.26
C THR A 24 1.99 4.21 -8.75
N LEU A 25 2.56 4.63 -7.62
CA LEU A 25 3.67 3.94 -6.98
C LEU A 25 3.30 2.52 -6.54
N VAL A 26 2.13 2.34 -5.91
CA VAL A 26 1.62 1.01 -5.51
C VAL A 26 1.46 0.11 -6.73
N ARG A 27 0.91 0.62 -7.84
CA ARG A 27 0.78 -0.15 -9.08
C ARG A 27 2.14 -0.61 -9.61
N TRP A 28 3.14 0.27 -9.63
CA TRP A 28 4.49 -0.09 -10.05
C TRP A 28 5.12 -1.12 -9.12
N GLY A 29 4.93 -0.99 -7.81
CA GLY A 29 5.39 -1.99 -6.83
C GLY A 29 4.82 -3.37 -7.10
N ILE A 30 3.51 -3.48 -7.38
CA ILE A 30 2.87 -4.75 -7.75
C ILE A 30 3.48 -5.32 -9.04
N LEU A 31 3.65 -4.49 -10.08
CA LEU A 31 4.23 -4.92 -11.35
C LEU A 31 5.67 -5.45 -11.19
N VAL A 32 6.49 -4.75 -10.40
CA VAL A 32 7.85 -5.20 -10.09
C VAL A 32 7.81 -6.55 -9.37
N TRP A 33 6.92 -6.72 -8.38
CA TRP A 33 6.81 -8.01 -7.69
C TRP A 33 6.33 -9.15 -8.58
N LEU A 34 5.43 -8.89 -9.54
CA LEU A 34 5.04 -9.87 -10.56
C LEU A 34 6.23 -10.29 -11.43
N VAL A 35 7.08 -9.34 -11.83
CA VAL A 35 8.30 -9.64 -12.59
C VAL A 35 9.26 -10.50 -11.76
N VAL A 36 9.48 -10.14 -10.49
CA VAL A 36 10.32 -10.93 -9.57
C VAL A 36 9.79 -12.35 -9.39
N LEU A 37 8.47 -12.51 -9.20
CA LEU A 37 7.84 -13.82 -9.11
C LEU A 37 8.05 -14.63 -10.39
N ALA A 38 7.84 -14.03 -11.55
CA ALA A 38 8.06 -14.69 -12.84
C ALA A 38 9.51 -15.17 -12.99
N VAL A 39 10.49 -14.35 -12.59
CA VAL A 39 11.92 -14.73 -12.60
C VAL A 39 12.19 -15.91 -11.66
N LEU A 40 11.68 -15.89 -10.43
CA LEU A 40 11.86 -17.00 -9.47
C LEU A 40 11.21 -18.31 -9.93
N LEU A 41 10.10 -18.23 -10.66
CA LEU A 41 9.44 -19.40 -11.23
C LEU A 41 10.19 -19.93 -12.46
N ALA A 42 10.68 -19.03 -13.33
CA ALA A 42 11.41 -19.39 -14.55
C ALA A 42 12.82 -19.92 -14.27
N LEU A 43 13.45 -19.50 -13.17
CA LEU A 43 14.77 -19.98 -12.74
C LEU A 43 14.66 -20.74 -11.41
N PRO A 44 14.30 -22.04 -11.43
CA PRO A 44 14.18 -22.85 -10.21
C PRO A 44 15.47 -22.89 -9.38
N SER A 45 16.64 -22.75 -10.03
CA SER A 45 17.95 -22.69 -9.39
C SER A 45 18.11 -21.51 -8.42
N LEU A 46 17.30 -20.45 -8.53
CA LEU A 46 17.30 -19.33 -7.59
C LEU A 46 16.59 -19.65 -6.27
N ARG A 47 15.76 -20.70 -6.25
CA ARG A 47 14.91 -21.09 -5.12
C ARG A 47 15.12 -22.55 -4.69
N THR A 48 16.34 -23.07 -4.80
CA THR A 48 16.69 -24.41 -4.32
C THR A 48 17.19 -24.39 -2.87
N GLY A 49 17.08 -25.54 -2.20
CA GLY A 49 17.51 -25.71 -0.80
C GLY A 49 16.77 -24.76 0.14
N ASP A 50 17.51 -24.11 1.04
CA ASP A 50 16.97 -23.20 2.05
C ASP A 50 16.25 -21.95 1.49
N ARG A 51 16.28 -21.74 0.16
CA ARG A 51 15.65 -20.59 -0.52
C ARG A 51 14.32 -20.94 -1.17
N GLU A 52 13.83 -22.16 -1.06
CA GLU A 52 12.56 -22.58 -1.67
C GLU A 52 11.36 -21.75 -1.22
N TRP A 53 11.40 -21.25 0.02
CA TRP A 53 10.37 -20.37 0.57
C TRP A 53 10.38 -18.95 -0.02
N TRP A 54 11.42 -18.55 -0.77
CA TRP A 54 11.54 -17.20 -1.36
C TRP A 54 10.38 -16.85 -2.29
N VAL A 55 9.68 -17.84 -2.85
CA VAL A 55 8.48 -17.61 -3.67
C VAL A 55 7.40 -16.83 -2.91
N TRP A 56 7.35 -16.95 -1.58
CA TRP A 56 6.37 -16.25 -0.76
C TRP A 56 6.67 -14.76 -0.58
N VAL A 57 7.91 -14.33 -0.76
CA VAL A 57 8.32 -12.91 -0.67
C VAL A 57 7.61 -12.06 -1.72
N PRO A 58 7.72 -12.34 -3.04
CA PRO A 58 6.98 -11.59 -4.04
C PRO A 58 5.47 -11.81 -3.94
N VAL A 59 4.99 -12.99 -3.51
CA VAL A 59 3.56 -13.22 -3.27
C VAL A 59 3.02 -12.28 -2.19
N ALA A 60 3.72 -12.14 -1.07
CA ALA A 60 3.35 -11.20 -0.01
C ALA A 60 3.39 -9.75 -0.52
N GLY A 61 4.41 -9.37 -1.30
CA GLY A 61 4.50 -8.05 -1.93
C GLY A 61 3.32 -7.73 -2.85
N ILE A 62 2.89 -8.69 -3.68
CA ILE A 62 1.71 -8.56 -4.56
C ILE A 62 0.43 -8.42 -3.73
N VAL A 63 0.24 -9.29 -2.73
CA VAL A 63 -0.97 -9.29 -1.87
C VAL A 63 -1.09 -7.98 -1.11
N LEU A 64 -0.02 -7.55 -0.44
CA LEU A 64 0.00 -6.29 0.31
C LEU A 64 -0.19 -5.08 -0.61
N GLY A 65 0.45 -5.08 -1.79
CA GLY A 65 0.25 -4.06 -2.80
C GLY A 65 -1.19 -3.99 -3.29
N ALA A 66 -1.81 -5.13 -3.59
CA ALA A 66 -3.20 -5.22 -4.03
C ALA A 66 -4.19 -4.76 -2.95
N LEU A 67 -3.95 -5.14 -1.68
CA LEU A 67 -4.74 -4.66 -0.54
C LEU A 67 -4.62 -3.15 -0.36
N GLY A 68 -3.39 -2.61 -0.43
CA GLY A 68 -3.15 -1.17 -0.40
C GLY A 68 -3.83 -0.43 -1.55
N TYR A 69 -3.76 -0.98 -2.77
CA TYR A 69 -4.43 -0.43 -3.94
C TYR A 69 -5.96 -0.41 -3.78
N ALA A 70 -6.54 -1.52 -3.31
CA ALA A 70 -7.98 -1.62 -3.06
C ALA A 70 -8.44 -0.64 -1.97
N TYR A 71 -7.66 -0.50 -0.90
CA TYR A 71 -7.90 0.48 0.16
C TYR A 71 -7.88 1.92 -0.38
N LEU A 72 -6.84 2.29 -1.13
CA LEU A 72 -6.70 3.61 -1.72
C LEU A 72 -7.79 3.94 -2.75
N ARG A 73 -8.18 2.94 -3.57
CA ARG A 73 -9.28 3.07 -4.53
C ARG A 73 -10.62 3.27 -3.81
N ARG A 74 -10.87 2.57 -2.71
CA ARG A 74 -12.10 2.71 -1.91
C ARG A 74 -12.14 4.03 -1.14
N GLY A 75 -11.02 4.48 -0.59
CA GLY A 75 -10.92 5.78 0.09
C GLY A 75 -11.25 6.97 -0.80
N LYS A 76 -10.92 6.90 -2.10
CA LYS A 76 -11.36 7.90 -3.10
C LYS A 76 -12.87 7.87 -3.37
N GLY A 77 -13.52 6.71 -3.25
CA GLY A 77 -14.98 6.61 -3.37
C GLY A 77 -15.70 7.26 -2.18
N ASN A 78 -15.19 7.04 -0.96
CA ASN A 78 -15.78 7.61 0.26
C ASN A 78 -15.54 9.13 0.39
N ALA A 79 -14.46 9.65 -0.19
CA ALA A 79 -14.19 11.10 -0.22
C ALA A 79 -14.97 11.85 -1.32
N ALA A 80 -15.56 11.15 -2.28
CA ALA A 80 -16.38 11.75 -3.34
C ALA A 80 -17.87 11.87 -2.95
N GLU A 81 -18.31 11.19 -1.89
CA GLU A 81 -19.68 11.27 -1.36
C GLU A 81 -19.85 12.23 -0.16
N ALA A 82 -18.78 12.90 0.29
CA ALA A 82 -18.82 13.87 1.39
C ALA A 82 -18.87 15.32 0.88
#